data_AF-A0A355FJR3-F1
#
_entry.id   AF-A0A355FJR3-F1
#
_cell.length_a   1.000
_cell.length_b   1.000
_cell.length_c   1.000
_cell.angle_alpha   90.00
_cell.angle_beta   90.00
_cell.angle_gamma   90.00
#
_symmetry.space_group_name_H-M   'P 1'
#
loop_
_entity.id
_entity.type
_entity.pdbx_description
1 polymer ?
#
loop_
_entity_poly.entity_id
_entity_poly.type
_entity_poly.pdbx_seq_one_letter_code
_entity_poly.pdbx_strand_id
1 'polypeptide(L)'
;AKQSGRGLIPIVQPIITWGELPPLLTDRFALVAWEAETICSLRQALTGQPQPSAVNLIIGPEGGFAPEEVATLVQQGAQSVSLGPRILRAETAGPLTAALILYHYEALDAFEPSLSTLSRKGR
;
A
#
# COMPACT_ATOMS: atom_id res chain seq x y z
N ALA A 1 -3.09 12.26 14.97
CA ALA A 1 -1.93 12.88 15.65
C ALA A 1 -2.30 13.32 17.06
N LYS A 2 -3.05 14.42 17.24
CA LYS A 2 -3.35 14.98 18.58
C LYS A 2 -4.18 14.07 19.49
N GLN A 3 -5.25 13.46 18.97
CA GLN A 3 -6.13 12.54 19.74
C GLN A 3 -5.58 11.10 19.83
N SER A 4 -4.58 10.77 19.02
CA SER A 4 -3.97 9.43 18.97
C SER A 4 -2.62 9.38 19.68
N GLY A 5 -2.22 10.46 20.37
CA GLY A 5 -0.90 10.58 21.02
C GLY A 5 0.31 10.44 20.08
N ARG A 6 0.11 10.55 18.76
CA ARG A 6 1.18 10.35 17.77
C ARG A 6 1.95 11.66 17.59
N GLY A 7 3.28 11.61 17.78
CA GLY A 7 4.19 12.72 17.53
C GLY A 7 4.39 13.06 16.04
N LEU A 8 3.99 12.16 15.15
CA LEU A 8 4.04 12.34 13.69
C LEU A 8 2.65 12.60 13.11
N ILE A 9 2.54 13.63 12.27
CA ILE A 9 1.33 13.97 11.50
C ILE A 9 1.44 13.30 10.13
N PRO A 10 0.46 12.46 9.73
CA PRO A 10 0.44 11.88 8.38
C PRO A 10 0.43 12.97 7.32
N ILE A 11 1.29 12.86 6.31
CA ILE A 11 1.38 13.78 5.19
C ILE A 11 0.45 13.30 4.08
N VAL A 12 -0.49 14.15 3.68
CA VAL A 12 -1.31 13.92 2.47
C VAL A 12 -0.55 14.49 1.29
N GLN A 13 -0.12 13.61 0.38
CA GLN A 13 0.59 14.01 -0.84
C GLN A 13 -0.38 14.59 -1.89
N PRO A 14 0.12 15.41 -2.84
CA PRO A 14 -0.67 15.82 -4.00
C PRO A 14 -1.18 14.62 -4.80
N ILE A 15 -2.27 14.84 -5.55
CA ILE A 15 -2.78 13.84 -6.50
C ILE A 15 -1.71 13.58 -7.56
N ILE A 16 -1.48 12.30 -7.84
CA ILE A 16 -0.58 11.82 -8.90
C ILE A 16 -1.39 11.14 -10.00
N THR A 17 -0.81 11.08 -11.19
CA THR A 17 -1.33 10.31 -12.32
C THR A 17 -0.88 8.85 -12.25
N TRP A 18 -1.55 7.97 -13.00
CA TRP A 18 -1.19 6.55 -13.07
C TRP A 18 0.28 6.31 -13.48
N GLY A 19 0.79 7.10 -14.43
CA GLY A 19 2.18 7.00 -14.88
C GLY A 19 3.23 7.46 -13.86
N GLU A 20 2.83 8.21 -12.83
CA GLU A 20 3.70 8.67 -11.75
C GLU A 20 3.78 7.65 -10.58
N LEU A 21 2.93 6.61 -10.57
CA LEU A 21 2.89 5.60 -9.51
C LEU A 21 4.06 4.59 -9.56
N PRO A 22 4.46 4.03 -10.73
CA PRO A 22 5.53 3.02 -10.79
C PRO A 22 6.84 3.39 -10.07
N PRO A 23 7.41 4.60 -10.22
CA PRO A 23 8.63 4.98 -9.52
C PRO A 23 8.49 5.01 -8.00
N LEU A 24 7.27 5.07 -7.47
CA LEU A 24 7.01 5.07 -6.03
C LEU A 24 6.98 3.65 -5.44
N LEU A 25 6.94 2.62 -6.29
CA LEU A 25 6.85 1.22 -5.91
C LEU A 25 8.19 0.47 -6.05
N THR A 26 9.09 0.96 -6.90
CA THR A 26 10.40 0.33 -7.15
C THR A 26 11.19 0.10 -5.86
N ASP A 27 11.72 -1.13 -5.72
CA ASP A 27 12.53 -1.60 -4.58
C ASP A 27 11.86 -1.44 -3.20
N ARG A 28 10.52 -1.38 -3.16
CA ARG A 28 9.74 -1.25 -1.93
C ARG A 28 8.80 -2.43 -1.76
N PHE A 29 8.55 -2.80 -0.51
CA PHE A 29 7.53 -3.80 -0.21
C PHE A 29 6.14 -3.20 -0.48
N ALA A 30 5.53 -3.60 -1.60
CA ALA A 30 4.29 -3.06 -2.11
C ALA A 30 3.22 -4.13 -2.23
N LEU A 31 2.02 -3.83 -1.74
CA LEU A 31 0.85 -4.70 -1.77
C LEU A 31 -0.29 -3.98 -2.48
N VAL A 32 -0.90 -4.61 -3.48
CA VAL A 32 -2.14 -4.15 -4.10
C VAL A 32 -3.30 -5.03 -3.65
N ALA A 33 -4.27 -4.43 -2.97
CA ALA A 33 -5.49 -5.13 -2.58
C ALA A 33 -6.41 -5.22 -3.79
N TRP A 34 -6.68 -6.44 -4.27
CA TRP A 34 -7.51 -6.69 -5.43
C TRP A 34 -8.58 -7.72 -5.14
N GLU A 35 -9.83 -7.39 -5.42
CA GLU A 35 -11.00 -8.23 -5.16
C GLU A 35 -11.04 -9.49 -6.02
N ALA A 36 -10.37 -9.49 -7.17
CA ALA A 36 -10.27 -10.65 -8.06
C ALA A 36 -9.05 -11.55 -7.77
N GLU A 37 -8.21 -11.20 -6.78
CA GLU A 37 -7.12 -12.07 -6.33
C GLU A 37 -7.66 -13.27 -5.54
N THR A 38 -7.28 -14.48 -5.96
CA THR A 38 -7.76 -15.74 -5.36
C THR A 38 -6.65 -16.67 -4.87
N ILE A 39 -5.39 -16.39 -5.19
CA ILE A 39 -4.26 -17.27 -4.92
C ILE A 39 -3.52 -16.81 -3.66
N CYS A 40 -3.18 -15.53 -3.59
CA CYS A 40 -2.40 -14.97 -2.49
C CYS A 40 -3.29 -14.17 -1.53
N SER A 41 -3.52 -14.67 -0.33
CA SER A 41 -4.13 -13.89 0.76
C SER A 41 -3.12 -12.92 1.37
N LEU A 42 -3.62 -11.83 1.98
CA LEU A 42 -2.78 -10.93 2.78
C LEU A 42 -1.93 -11.69 3.82
N ARG A 43 -2.49 -12.68 4.51
CA ARG A 43 -1.73 -13.48 5.48
C ARG A 43 -0.53 -14.18 4.82
N GLN A 44 -0.72 -14.80 3.66
CA GLN A 44 0.36 -15.48 2.94
C GLN A 44 1.42 -14.50 2.46
N ALA A 45 1.02 -13.29 2.04
CA ALA A 45 1.94 -12.24 1.62
C ALA A 45 2.89 -11.78 2.74
N LEU A 46 2.40 -11.76 3.98
CA LEU A 46 3.15 -11.27 5.14
C LEU A 46 3.93 -12.38 5.86
N THR A 47 3.41 -13.60 5.89
CA THR A 47 3.99 -14.71 6.68
C THR A 47 5.37 -15.07 6.18
N GLY A 48 6.35 -15.07 7.09
CA GLY A 48 7.74 -15.40 6.77
C GLY A 48 8.54 -14.24 6.16
N GLN A 49 7.92 -13.09 5.92
CA GLN A 49 8.64 -11.87 5.57
C GLN A 49 9.24 -11.24 6.82
N PRO A 50 10.49 -10.75 6.78
CA PRO A 50 11.01 -9.92 7.86
C PRO A 50 10.16 -8.66 8.02
N GLN A 51 10.15 -8.07 9.21
CA GLN A 51 9.46 -6.81 9.45
C GLN A 51 10.02 -5.73 8.52
N PRO A 52 9.20 -5.15 7.61
CA PRO A 52 9.67 -4.11 6.71
C PRO A 52 9.73 -2.77 7.44
N SER A 53 10.64 -1.90 7.02
CA SER A 53 10.67 -0.51 7.50
C SER A 53 9.48 0.32 7.02
N ALA A 54 8.89 -0.04 5.87
CA ALA A 54 7.70 0.59 5.31
C ALA A 54 6.92 -0.38 4.41
N VAL A 55 5.61 -0.18 4.32
CA VAL A 55 4.72 -0.90 3.41
C VAL A 55 3.99 0.08 2.50
N ASN A 56 4.12 -0.10 1.20
CA ASN A 56 3.29 0.59 0.22
C ASN A 56 1.99 -0.19 0.05
N LEU A 57 0.87 0.39 0.47
CA LEU A 57 -0.46 -0.22 0.33
C LEU A 57 -1.25 0.52 -0.77
N ILE A 58 -1.62 -0.21 -1.82
CA ILE A 58 -2.42 0.30 -2.93
C ILE A 58 -3.86 -0.23 -2.79
N ILE A 59 -4.82 0.70 -2.71
CA ILE A 59 -6.25 0.41 -2.61
C ILE A 59 -6.93 1.01 -3.85
N GLY A 60 -7.78 0.23 -4.50
CA GLY A 60 -8.49 0.65 -5.70
C GLY A 60 -9.62 1.66 -5.44
N PRO A 61 -10.10 2.32 -6.50
CA PRO A 61 -11.29 3.17 -6.44
C PRO A 61 -12.55 2.33 -6.19
N GLU A 62 -13.70 2.98 -6.07
CA GLU A 62 -15.01 2.32 -5.83
C GLU A 62 -15.36 1.27 -6.89
N GLY A 63 -14.83 1.41 -8.12
CA GLY A 63 -15.02 0.47 -9.23
C GLY A 63 -14.04 -0.72 -9.23
N GLY A 64 -13.12 -0.80 -8.26
CA GLY A 64 -12.03 -1.78 -8.28
C GLY A 64 -10.93 -1.43 -9.29
N PHE A 65 -9.95 -2.32 -9.41
CA PHE A 65 -8.92 -2.22 -10.44
C PHE A 65 -9.27 -3.07 -11.65
N ALA A 66 -8.98 -2.56 -12.84
CA ALA A 66 -8.99 -3.37 -14.04
C ALA A 66 -7.83 -4.39 -14.00
N PRO A 67 -7.98 -5.59 -14.60
CA PRO A 67 -6.92 -6.60 -14.61
C PRO A 67 -5.58 -6.08 -15.16
N GLU A 68 -5.62 -5.21 -16.17
CA GLU A 68 -4.45 -4.57 -16.77
C GLU A 68 -3.74 -3.59 -15.82
N GLU A 69 -4.48 -2.91 -14.94
CA GLU A 69 -3.93 -2.02 -13.91
C GLU A 69 -3.16 -2.83 -12.87
N VAL A 70 -3.76 -3.91 -12.37
CA VAL A 70 -3.10 -4.83 -11.42
C VAL A 70 -1.88 -5.48 -12.06
N ALA A 71 -1.99 -5.94 -13.31
CA ALA A 71 -0.85 -6.50 -14.04
C ALA A 71 0.30 -5.49 -14.15
N THR A 72 -0.01 -4.21 -14.41
CA THR A 72 0.99 -3.15 -14.43
C THR A 72 1.65 -2.96 -13.07
N LEU A 73 0.88 -2.93 -11.97
CA LEU A 73 1.43 -2.81 -10.61
C LEU A 73 2.33 -3.99 -10.25
N VAL A 74 1.93 -5.21 -10.62
CA VAL A 74 2.71 -6.42 -10.39
C VAL A 74 4.02 -6.42 -11.17
N GLN A 75 4.01 -5.95 -12.42
CA GLN A 75 5.23 -5.74 -13.20
C GLN A 75 6.19 -4.73 -12.56
N GLN A 76 5.68 -3.82 -11.73
CA GLN A 76 6.47 -2.82 -11.00
C GLN A 76 6.89 -3.29 -9.60
N GLY A 77 6.68 -4.57 -9.27
CA GLY A 77 7.11 -5.19 -8.03
C GLY A 77 6.06 -5.19 -6.91
N ALA A 78 4.83 -4.74 -7.17
CA ALA A 78 3.75 -4.93 -6.21
C ALA A 78 3.30 -6.40 -6.17
N GLN A 79 2.88 -6.86 -5.00
CA GLN A 79 2.23 -8.16 -4.86
C GLN A 79 0.73 -7.98 -4.73
N SER A 80 -0.02 -8.64 -5.62
CA SER A 80 -1.48 -8.71 -5.52
C SER A 80 -1.89 -9.57 -4.32
N VAL A 81 -2.85 -9.07 -3.53
CA VAL A 81 -3.37 -9.77 -2.35
C VAL A 81 -4.88 -9.70 -2.25
N SER A 82 -5.46 -10.84 -1.84
CA SER A 82 -6.86 -10.95 -1.45
C SER A 82 -7.06 -10.55 0.00
N LEU A 83 -8.14 -9.80 0.27
CA LEU A 83 -8.61 -9.44 1.62
C LEU A 83 -9.70 -10.40 2.13
N GLY A 84 -9.89 -11.54 1.46
CA GLY A 84 -10.89 -12.55 1.76
C GLY A 84 -12.05 -12.58 0.76
N PRO A 85 -13.08 -13.40 1.01
CA PRO A 85 -14.11 -13.72 0.02
C PRO A 85 -15.17 -12.63 -0.18
N ARG A 86 -15.11 -11.53 0.58
CA ARG A 86 -16.08 -10.43 0.51
C ARG A 86 -15.44 -9.25 -0.20
N ILE A 87 -16.17 -8.70 -1.16
CA ILE A 87 -15.82 -7.41 -1.76
C ILE A 87 -15.98 -6.35 -0.67
N LEU A 88 -14.88 -5.68 -0.35
CA LEU A 88 -14.84 -4.59 0.61
C LEU A 88 -14.99 -3.27 -0.15
N ARG A 89 -15.68 -2.31 0.46
CA ARG A 89 -15.70 -0.95 -0.08
C ARG A 89 -14.34 -0.28 0.12
N ALA A 90 -13.98 0.63 -0.77
CA ALA A 90 -12.68 1.32 -0.75
C ALA A 90 -12.39 1.98 0.61
N GLU A 91 -13.41 2.62 1.22
CA GLU A 91 -13.29 3.25 2.55
C GLU A 91 -13.00 2.25 3.69
N THR A 92 -13.30 0.96 3.49
CA THR A 92 -13.07 -0.10 4.46
C THR A 92 -11.77 -0.86 4.18
N ALA A 93 -11.45 -1.11 2.91
CA ALA A 93 -10.31 -1.92 2.50
C ALA A 93 -8.98 -1.33 3.01
N GLY A 94 -8.80 -0.01 2.88
CA GLY A 94 -7.61 0.69 3.36
C GLY A 94 -7.35 0.54 4.86
N PRO A 95 -8.24 1.05 5.75
CA PRO A 95 -8.01 0.99 7.19
C PRO A 95 -7.96 -0.45 7.72
N LEU A 96 -8.75 -1.37 7.18
CA LEU A 96 -8.68 -2.79 7.57
C LEU A 96 -7.29 -3.37 7.26
N THR A 97 -6.81 -3.18 6.04
CA THR A 97 -5.54 -3.76 5.60
C THR A 97 -4.37 -3.18 6.39
N ALA A 98 -4.36 -1.87 6.61
CA ALA A 98 -3.35 -1.22 7.45
C ALA A 98 -3.37 -1.78 8.89
N ALA A 99 -4.54 -1.98 9.49
CA ALA A 99 -4.67 -2.57 10.82
C ALA A 99 -4.17 -4.02 10.87
N LEU A 100 -4.46 -4.83 9.85
CA LEU A 100 -3.99 -6.22 9.77
C LEU A 100 -2.48 -6.32 9.59
N ILE A 101 -1.88 -5.42 8.80
CA ILE A 101 -0.42 -5.34 8.64
C ILE A 101 0.23 -4.95 9.98
N LEU A 102 -0.31 -3.93 10.66
CA LEU A 102 0.17 -3.52 11.99
C LEU A 102 0.00 -4.64 13.02
N TYR A 103 -1.11 -5.38 12.99
CA TYR A 103 -1.32 -6.53 13.87
C TYR A 103 -0.31 -7.66 13.59
N HIS A 104 0.04 -7.89 12.33
CA HIS A 104 0.99 -8.93 11.95
C HIS A 104 2.43 -8.62 12.39
N TYR A 105 2.88 -7.37 12.22
CA TYR A 105 4.25 -6.96 12.54
C TYR A 105 4.40 -6.32 13.92
N GLU A 106 3.31 -6.08 14.66
CA GLU A 106 3.22 -5.36 15.94
C GLU A 106 3.60 -3.87 15.87
N ALA A 107 4.66 -3.53 15.14
CA ALA A 107 5.10 -2.19 14.84
C ALA A 107 5.71 -2.12 13.43
N LEU A 108 5.68 -0.92 12.85
CA LEU A 108 6.50 -0.56 11.70
C LEU A 108 7.32 0.65 12.09
N ASP A 109 8.55 0.75 11.58
CA ASP A 109 9.39 1.90 11.84
C ASP A 109 8.73 3.19 11.32
N ALA A 110 9.09 4.31 11.93
CA ALA A 110 8.60 5.61 11.46
C ALA A 110 9.12 5.86 10.04
N PHE A 111 8.20 6.02 9.09
CA PHE A 111 8.53 6.45 7.74
C PHE A 111 8.99 7.90 7.77
N GLU A 112 10.31 8.12 7.61
CA GLU A 112 10.91 9.42 7.35
C GLU A 112 10.98 9.63 5.83
N PRO A 113 10.12 10.45 5.21
CA PRO A 113 10.22 10.73 3.78
C PRO A 113 11.54 11.45 3.50
N SER A 114 12.46 10.80 2.78
CA SER A 114 13.69 11.47 2.34
C SER A 114 13.34 12.63 1.40
N LEU A 115 13.89 13.82 1.69
CA LEU A 115 13.74 15.04 0.88
C LEU A 115 14.18 14.85 -0.59
N SER A 116 14.92 13.79 -0.92
CA SER A 116 15.27 13.44 -2.30
C SER A 116 14.08 12.94 -3.13
N THR A 117 13.02 12.43 -2.49
CA THR A 117 11.75 12.08 -3.17
C THR A 117 10.96 13.35 -3.55
N LEU A 118 11.23 14.48 -2.88
CA LEU A 118 10.54 15.76 -3.06
C LEU A 118 11.20 16.67 -4.11
N SER A 119 12.35 16.29 -4.67
CA SER A 119 13.16 17.14 -5.57
C SER A 119 13.21 16.66 -7.03
N ARG A 120 12.14 16.04 -7.52
CA ARG A 120 11.93 15.78 -8.97
C ARG A 120 10.65 16.44 -9.49
N LYS A 121 10.45 17.72 -9.18
CA LYS A 121 9.57 18.60 -9.98
C LYS A 121 10.13 20.01 -9.92
N GLY A 122 11.10 20.23 -10.79
CA GLY A 122 11.87 21.47 -10.88
C GLY A 122 12.74 21.47 -12.14
N ARG A 123 12.17 21.04 -13.28
CA ARG A 123 12.56 21.40 -14.64
C ARG A 123 11.51 20.88 -15.62
#